data_AF-A0A3D4Z0A9-F1
#
_entry.id   AF-A0A3D4Z0A9-F1
#
_cell.length_a   1.000
_cell.length_b   1.000
_cell.length_c   1.000
_cell.angle_alpha   90.00
_cell.angle_beta   90.00
_cell.angle_gamma   90.00
#
_symmetry.space_group_name_H-M   'P 1'
#
loop_
_entity.id
_entity.type
_entity.pdbx_description
1 polymer ?
#
loop_
_entity_poly.entity_id
_entity_poly.type
_entity_poly.pdbx_seq_one_letter_code
_entity_poly.pdbx_strand_id
1 'polypeptide(L)'
;MGIFDLIEEEPSEDKEITPSLSQVLSDAIDAKLYDLKVAAPARVLKYDHKKGLVDVQPCFKRTYPDGAVVDPAPIYNVPVQMPRSGKAGIHIPIKKGDYVQLIFQDRSIDKWISSGGTVDPEDTRKHDASDAVAIPGLFPANQPMEVSDPEDMVLKNDSVEIILKKNGKLKISNGSNELIAALVELAEAVKNEHGAAAAAYGKIRSFA
;
A
#
# COMPACT_ATOMS: atom_id res chain seq x y z
N MET A 1 41.32 -62.16 -48.81
CA MET A 1 42.18 -61.05 -48.34
C MET A 1 41.40 -59.77 -48.57
N GLY A 2 41.14 -58.98 -47.52
CA GLY A 2 40.29 -57.78 -47.54
C GLY A 2 38.86 -58.06 -47.07
N ILE A 3 38.65 -58.44 -45.80
CA ILE A 3 38.35 -57.54 -44.66
C ILE A 3 36.93 -56.95 -44.82
N PHE A 4 35.97 -57.63 -44.18
CA PHE A 4 34.70 -57.05 -43.74
C PHE A 4 35.06 -55.85 -42.85
N ASP A 5 34.88 -54.62 -43.34
CA ASP A 5 34.84 -53.44 -42.46
C ASP A 5 33.48 -53.47 -41.75
N LEU A 6 33.50 -54.09 -40.58
CA LEU A 6 32.49 -53.92 -39.55
C LEU A 6 32.60 -52.46 -39.09
N ILE A 7 31.74 -51.58 -39.60
CA ILE A 7 31.53 -50.28 -38.96
C ILE A 7 30.79 -50.60 -37.66
N GLU A 8 31.54 -50.74 -36.58
CA GLU A 8 31.00 -50.56 -35.23
C GLU A 8 30.56 -49.10 -35.14
N GLU A 9 29.26 -48.84 -35.33
CA GLU A 9 28.64 -47.65 -34.78
C GLU A 9 28.77 -47.76 -33.25
N GLU A 10 29.86 -47.19 -32.73
CA GLU A 10 29.98 -46.82 -31.32
C GLU A 10 28.68 -46.11 -30.93
N PRO A 11 27.93 -46.63 -29.93
CA PRO A 11 26.71 -45.97 -29.50
C PRO A 11 27.12 -44.56 -29.06
N SER A 12 26.47 -43.54 -29.64
CA SER A 12 26.70 -42.15 -29.27
C SER A 12 26.60 -42.06 -27.75
N GLU A 13 27.71 -41.73 -27.09
CA GLU A 13 27.74 -41.44 -25.67
C GLU A 13 26.61 -40.45 -25.37
N ASP A 14 25.54 -40.95 -24.74
CA ASP A 14 24.64 -40.12 -23.97
C ASP A 14 25.54 -39.44 -22.95
N LYS A 15 25.97 -38.21 -23.24
CA LYS A 15 26.62 -37.36 -22.26
C LYS A 15 25.60 -37.17 -21.16
N GLU A 16 25.66 -38.02 -20.14
CA GLU A 16 25.16 -37.71 -18.82
C GLU A 16 25.92 -36.44 -18.40
N ILE A 17 25.33 -35.30 -18.71
CA ILE A 17 25.79 -34.00 -18.20
C ILE A 17 25.44 -34.05 -16.71
N THR A 18 26.30 -34.71 -15.94
CA THR A 18 26.22 -34.64 -14.49
C THR A 18 26.45 -33.18 -14.14
N PRO A 19 25.46 -32.50 -13.55
CA PRO A 19 25.63 -31.10 -13.21
C PRO A 19 26.80 -31.01 -12.23
N SER A 20 27.71 -30.09 -12.49
CA SER A 20 28.78 -29.79 -11.55
C SER A 20 28.19 -29.33 -10.22
N LEU A 21 28.91 -29.53 -9.11
CA LEU A 21 28.49 -29.04 -7.79
C LEU A 21 28.13 -27.54 -7.81
N SER A 22 28.85 -26.75 -8.62
CA SER A 22 28.58 -25.33 -8.79
C SER A 22 27.22 -25.07 -9.46
N GLN A 23 26.84 -25.89 -10.45
CA GLN A 23 25.54 -25.79 -11.12
C GLN A 23 24.42 -26.18 -10.16
N VAL A 24 24.56 -27.31 -9.46
CA VAL A 24 23.57 -27.75 -8.46
C VAL A 24 23.36 -26.70 -7.37
N LEU A 25 24.43 -26.07 -6.88
CA LEU A 25 24.33 -25.02 -5.88
C LEU A 25 23.64 -23.77 -6.42
N SER A 26 23.96 -23.37 -7.65
CA SER A 26 23.34 -22.21 -8.31
C SER A 26 21.84 -22.44 -8.52
N ASP A 27 21.47 -23.61 -9.05
CA ASP A 27 20.07 -23.99 -9.27
C ASP A 27 19.29 -24.05 -7.96
N ALA A 28 19.91 -24.54 -6.87
CA ALA A 28 19.30 -24.58 -5.55
C ALA A 28 19.07 -23.17 -4.97
N ILE A 29 20.01 -22.24 -5.19
CA ILE A 29 19.88 -20.84 -4.78
C ILE A 29 18.75 -20.18 -5.59
N ASP A 30 18.74 -20.34 -6.92
CA ASP A 30 17.73 -19.77 -7.79
C ASP A 30 16.33 -20.30 -7.47
N ALA A 31 16.20 -21.60 -7.19
CA ALA A 31 14.95 -22.20 -6.74
C ALA A 31 14.46 -21.60 -5.41
N LYS A 32 15.36 -21.28 -4.49
CA LYS A 32 15.01 -20.63 -3.22
C LYS A 32 14.66 -19.16 -3.39
N LEU A 33 15.38 -18.42 -4.24
CA LEU A 33 15.06 -17.04 -4.56
C LEU A 33 13.70 -16.91 -5.24
N TYR A 34 13.34 -17.87 -6.09
CA TYR A 34 12.05 -17.92 -6.76
C TYR A 34 10.87 -18.08 -5.79
N ASP A 35 11.06 -18.75 -4.65
CA ASP A 35 10.00 -18.94 -3.65
C ASP A 35 9.98 -17.87 -2.55
N LEU A 36 11.09 -17.15 -2.39
CA LEU A 36 11.25 -16.10 -1.38
C LEU A 36 10.32 -14.92 -1.67
N LYS A 37 9.39 -14.65 -0.74
CA LYS A 37 8.48 -13.51 -0.83
C LYS A 37 9.04 -12.35 -0.01
N VAL A 38 9.18 -11.21 -0.66
CA VAL A 38 9.75 -9.99 -0.05
C VAL A 38 8.71 -8.88 -0.04
N ALA A 39 8.24 -8.50 -1.22
CA ALA A 39 7.22 -7.48 -1.36
C ALA A 39 6.48 -7.64 -2.71
N ALA A 40 5.18 -7.31 -2.75
CA ALA A 40 4.40 -7.31 -3.98
C ALA A 40 3.23 -6.31 -3.93
N PRO A 41 2.89 -5.62 -5.03
CA PRO A 41 1.63 -4.91 -5.16
C PRO A 41 0.46 -5.90 -5.13
N ALA A 42 -0.64 -5.52 -4.48
CA ALA A 42 -1.86 -6.30 -4.41
C ALA A 42 -3.10 -5.42 -4.50
N ARG A 43 -4.20 -6.00 -4.96
CA ARG A 43 -5.51 -5.38 -5.01
C ARG A 43 -6.35 -5.82 -3.82
N VAL A 44 -7.08 -4.89 -3.22
CA VAL A 44 -8.00 -5.14 -2.10
C VAL A 44 -9.26 -5.83 -2.60
N LEU A 45 -9.58 -6.98 -1.99
CA LEU A 45 -10.83 -7.71 -2.19
C LEU A 45 -11.88 -7.30 -1.15
N LYS A 46 -11.47 -7.16 0.12
CA LYS A 46 -12.33 -6.83 1.25
C LYS A 46 -11.51 -6.18 2.36
N TYR A 47 -12.12 -5.25 3.10
CA TYR A 47 -11.50 -4.61 4.27
C TYR A 47 -12.43 -4.69 5.49
N ASP A 48 -11.92 -5.18 6.62
CA ASP A 48 -12.56 -5.14 7.93
C ASP A 48 -11.95 -4.01 8.77
N HIS A 49 -12.63 -2.87 8.79
CA HIS A 49 -12.18 -1.66 9.49
C HIS A 49 -12.19 -1.80 11.02
N LYS A 50 -12.93 -2.76 11.60
CA LYS A 50 -12.96 -2.95 13.07
C LYS A 50 -11.72 -3.69 13.55
N LYS A 51 -11.23 -4.63 12.74
CA LYS A 51 -10.02 -5.41 13.05
C LYS A 51 -8.75 -4.84 12.42
N GLY A 52 -8.87 -3.96 11.42
CA GLY A 52 -7.74 -3.45 10.66
C GLY A 52 -7.13 -4.52 9.74
N LEU A 53 -7.95 -5.45 9.25
CA LEU A 53 -7.54 -6.57 8.41
C LEU A 53 -8.09 -6.42 6.99
N VAL A 54 -7.31 -6.85 6.00
CA VAL A 54 -7.66 -6.78 4.58
C VAL A 54 -7.45 -8.13 3.91
N ASP A 55 -8.37 -8.50 3.03
CA ASP A 55 -8.19 -9.61 2.10
C ASP A 55 -7.73 -9.03 0.78
N VAL A 56 -6.66 -9.57 0.22
CA VAL A 56 -5.94 -9.00 -0.93
C VAL A 56 -5.59 -10.07 -1.95
N GLN A 57 -5.47 -9.68 -3.21
CA GLN A 57 -4.96 -10.53 -4.27
C GLN A 57 -3.70 -9.89 -4.87
N PRO A 58 -2.53 -10.56 -4.84
CA PRO A 58 -1.33 -10.06 -5.50
C PRO A 58 -1.58 -9.76 -6.98
N CYS A 59 -0.85 -8.78 -7.54
CA CYS A 59 -1.04 -8.37 -8.94
C CYS A 59 -0.15 -9.14 -9.93
N PHE A 60 0.74 -10.03 -9.46
CA PHE A 60 1.65 -10.80 -10.32
C PHE A 60 1.17 -12.24 -10.49
N LYS A 61 1.14 -12.70 -11.75
CA LYS A 61 0.92 -14.11 -12.07
C LYS A 61 2.18 -14.92 -11.80
N ARG A 62 2.01 -16.19 -11.44
CA ARG A 62 3.13 -17.12 -11.29
C ARG A 62 3.27 -17.95 -12.55
N THR A 63 4.47 -18.00 -13.12
CA THR A 63 4.81 -18.86 -14.26
C THR A 63 5.61 -20.05 -13.75
N TYR A 64 5.07 -21.26 -13.93
CA TYR A 64 5.72 -22.50 -13.54
C TYR A 64 6.72 -22.99 -14.61
N PRO A 65 7.66 -23.89 -14.26
CA PRO A 65 8.65 -24.42 -15.21
C PRO A 65 8.05 -25.13 -16.43
N ASP A 66 6.82 -25.64 -16.32
CA ASP A 66 6.05 -26.25 -17.41
C ASP A 66 5.40 -25.23 -18.36
N GLY A 67 5.60 -23.93 -18.10
CA GLY A 67 5.01 -22.83 -18.86
C GLY A 67 3.60 -22.43 -18.41
N ALA A 68 3.02 -23.10 -17.41
CA ALA A 68 1.70 -22.75 -16.90
C ALA A 68 1.74 -21.39 -16.18
N VAL A 69 0.84 -20.49 -16.57
CA VAL A 69 0.66 -19.18 -15.94
C VAL A 69 -0.59 -19.23 -15.08
N VAL A 70 -0.42 -19.11 -13.78
CA VAL A 70 -1.51 -19.21 -12.79
C VAL A 70 -1.72 -17.85 -12.12
N ASP A 71 -2.99 -17.47 -11.97
CA ASP A 71 -3.37 -16.28 -11.22
C ASP A 71 -3.05 -16.47 -9.73
N PRO A 72 -2.57 -15.42 -9.05
CA PRO A 72 -2.18 -15.54 -7.66
C PRO A 72 -3.41 -15.79 -6.78
N ALA A 73 -3.23 -16.67 -5.79
CA ALA A 73 -4.25 -16.92 -4.78
C ALA A 73 -4.47 -15.68 -3.90
N PRO A 74 -5.71 -15.42 -3.45
CA PRO A 74 -5.97 -14.43 -2.42
C PRO A 74 -5.25 -14.74 -1.10
N ILE A 75 -4.81 -13.69 -0.42
CA ILE A 75 -4.26 -13.73 0.94
C ILE A 75 -5.29 -13.08 1.86
N TYR A 76 -5.63 -13.77 2.94
CA TYR A 76 -6.71 -13.38 3.85
C TYR A 76 -6.16 -12.82 5.17
N ASN A 77 -6.95 -11.98 5.83
CA ASN A 77 -6.66 -11.46 7.17
C ASN A 77 -5.30 -10.73 7.30
N VAL A 78 -4.89 -10.02 6.25
CA VAL A 78 -3.62 -9.27 6.24
C VAL A 78 -3.76 -8.01 7.10
N PRO A 79 -2.91 -7.76 8.11
CA PRO A 79 -2.94 -6.51 8.87
C PRO A 79 -2.56 -5.30 8.02
N VAL A 80 -3.28 -4.20 8.19
CA VAL A 80 -3.02 -2.94 7.49
C VAL A 80 -2.13 -2.02 8.34
N GLN A 81 -1.00 -1.62 7.79
CA GLN A 81 -0.13 -0.61 8.38
C GLN A 81 -0.52 0.78 7.89
N MET A 82 -0.90 1.65 8.83
CA MET A 82 -1.16 3.07 8.60
C MET A 82 -0.19 3.92 9.43
N PRO A 83 0.11 5.17 9.03
CA PRO A 83 0.94 6.07 9.82
C PRO A 83 0.28 6.36 11.17
N ARG A 84 0.73 5.69 12.24
CA ARG A 84 0.18 5.81 13.59
C ARG A 84 1.26 5.58 14.64
N SER A 85 1.22 6.37 15.70
CA SER A 85 2.00 6.14 16.93
C SER A 85 1.25 6.64 18.15
N GLY A 86 1.22 5.84 19.22
CA GLY A 86 0.44 6.16 20.42
C GLY A 86 -1.04 6.43 20.10
N LYS A 87 -1.52 7.63 20.44
CA LYS A 87 -2.91 8.08 20.21
C LYS A 87 -3.10 8.89 18.93
N ALA A 88 -2.03 9.15 18.16
CA ALA A 88 -2.09 9.94 16.93
C ALA A 88 -1.89 9.04 15.70
N GLY A 89 -2.66 9.29 14.64
CA GLY A 89 -2.47 8.59 13.38
C GLY A 89 -3.33 9.14 12.26
N ILE A 90 -3.00 8.72 11.04
CA ILE A 90 -3.72 9.03 9.81
C ILE A 90 -4.50 7.78 9.41
N HIS A 91 -5.82 7.89 9.36
CA HIS A 91 -6.68 6.83 8.85
C HIS A 91 -6.97 7.07 7.37
N ILE A 92 -6.71 6.07 6.55
CA ILE A 92 -7.00 6.10 5.11
C ILE A 92 -8.18 5.13 4.85
N PRO A 93 -9.29 5.60 4.25
CA PRO A 93 -10.47 4.76 4.02
C PRO A 93 -10.22 3.78 2.86
N ILE A 94 -9.88 2.54 3.19
CA ILE A 94 -9.64 1.47 2.20
C ILE A 94 -10.96 0.88 1.71
N LYS A 95 -11.07 0.66 0.40
CA LYS A 95 -12.22 0.04 -0.26
C LYS A 95 -11.79 -1.11 -1.18
N LYS A 96 -12.75 -1.95 -1.54
CA LYS A 96 -12.56 -2.99 -2.56
C LYS A 96 -12.13 -2.33 -3.88
N GLY A 97 -11.08 -2.89 -4.49
CA GLY A 97 -10.52 -2.39 -5.74
C GLY A 97 -9.31 -1.47 -5.58
N ASP A 98 -9.06 -0.94 -4.37
CA ASP A 98 -7.85 -0.15 -4.08
C ASP A 98 -6.60 -1.02 -4.17
N TYR A 99 -5.44 -0.37 -4.25
CA TYR A 99 -4.14 -1.04 -4.27
C TYR A 99 -3.33 -0.79 -3.00
N VAL A 100 -2.59 -1.83 -2.60
CA VAL A 100 -1.71 -1.83 -1.44
C VAL A 100 -0.36 -2.46 -1.82
N GLN A 101 0.69 -2.07 -1.09
CA GLN A 101 1.97 -2.77 -1.09
C GLN A 101 1.93 -3.84 0.00
N LEU A 102 2.20 -5.10 -0.35
CA LEU A 102 2.43 -6.16 0.62
C LEU A 102 3.92 -6.23 0.97
N ILE A 103 4.24 -6.34 2.25
CA ILE A 103 5.57 -6.67 2.74
C ILE A 103 5.46 -7.97 3.53
N PHE A 104 6.19 -8.99 3.08
CA PHE A 104 6.20 -10.30 3.72
C PHE A 104 7.22 -10.31 4.85
N GLN A 105 6.82 -10.84 6.00
CA GLN A 105 7.62 -10.87 7.21
C GLN A 105 8.59 -12.06 7.18
N ASP A 106 9.68 -11.93 7.93
CA ASP A 106 10.73 -12.95 8.01
C ASP A 106 10.30 -14.20 8.80
N ARG A 107 9.28 -14.06 9.65
CA ARG A 107 8.68 -15.08 10.51
C ARG A 107 7.17 -14.96 10.50
N SER A 108 6.50 -16.00 10.98
CA SER A 108 5.06 -15.97 11.12
C SER A 108 4.59 -14.89 12.10
N ILE A 109 3.56 -14.16 11.71
CA ILE A 109 2.96 -13.09 12.51
C ILE A 109 1.58 -13.43 13.04
N ASP A 110 1.06 -14.63 12.78
CA ASP A 110 -0.30 -15.04 13.17
C ASP A 110 -0.55 -14.84 14.67
N LYS A 111 0.40 -15.29 15.51
CA LYS A 111 0.32 -15.12 16.97
C LYS A 111 0.42 -13.65 17.37
N TRP A 112 1.30 -12.89 16.73
CA TRP A 112 1.48 -11.46 17.00
C TRP A 112 0.23 -10.65 16.67
N ILE A 113 -0.46 -10.94 15.56
CA ILE A 113 -1.71 -10.29 15.18
C ILE A 113 -2.77 -10.45 16.29
N SER A 114 -2.82 -11.62 16.93
CA SER A 114 -3.81 -11.92 17.97
C SER A 114 -3.43 -11.40 19.36
N SER A 115 -2.15 -11.46 19.71
CA SER A 115 -1.67 -11.22 21.09
C SER A 115 -0.94 -9.89 21.27
N GLY A 116 -0.35 -9.35 20.21
CA GLY A 116 0.60 -8.25 20.28
C GLY A 116 1.83 -8.58 21.13
N GLY A 117 2.65 -7.56 21.41
CA GLY A 117 3.83 -7.70 22.29
C GLY A 117 4.92 -8.61 21.73
N THR A 118 5.71 -9.21 22.62
CA THR A 118 6.74 -10.19 22.27
C THR A 118 6.13 -11.58 22.26
N VAL A 119 6.17 -12.26 21.12
CA VAL A 119 5.62 -13.61 20.95
C VAL A 119 6.68 -14.55 20.37
N ASP A 120 6.63 -15.83 20.77
CA ASP A 120 7.28 -16.91 20.04
C ASP A 120 6.36 -17.34 18.89
N PRO A 121 6.76 -17.20 17.61
CA PRO A 121 5.92 -17.55 16.46
C PRO A 121 5.38 -18.98 16.50
N GLU A 122 6.10 -19.94 17.10
CA GLU A 122 5.86 -21.40 17.08
C GLU A 122 5.84 -22.04 15.68
N ASP A 123 5.38 -21.30 14.67
CA ASP A 123 5.42 -21.64 13.27
C ASP A 123 6.81 -21.36 12.67
N THR A 124 7.31 -22.33 11.90
CA THR A 124 8.65 -22.30 11.30
C THR A 124 8.68 -21.69 9.90
N ARG A 125 7.52 -21.28 9.37
CA ARG A 125 7.39 -20.57 8.10
C ARG A 125 8.20 -19.27 8.11
N LYS A 126 8.77 -18.96 6.94
CA LYS A 126 9.60 -17.79 6.69
C LYS A 126 9.23 -17.25 5.32
N HIS A 127 9.05 -15.93 5.20
CA HIS A 127 8.71 -15.31 3.92
C HIS A 127 7.51 -15.97 3.23
N ASP A 128 6.51 -16.37 4.03
CA ASP A 128 5.32 -17.05 3.53
C ASP A 128 4.26 -16.04 3.08
N ALA A 129 3.37 -16.47 2.19
CA ALA A 129 2.36 -15.58 1.62
C ALA A 129 1.34 -15.10 2.66
N SER A 130 1.03 -15.89 3.69
CA SER A 130 0.07 -15.45 4.72
C SER A 130 0.64 -14.42 5.68
N ASP A 131 1.97 -14.39 5.83
CA ASP A 131 2.67 -13.53 6.78
C ASP A 131 3.00 -12.17 6.16
N ALA A 132 1.97 -11.50 5.64
CA ALA A 132 2.09 -10.22 4.96
C ALA A 132 1.58 -9.07 5.84
N VAL A 133 2.07 -7.86 5.57
CA VAL A 133 1.52 -6.59 6.05
C VAL A 133 1.17 -5.74 4.84
N ALA A 134 -0.02 -5.12 4.84
CA ALA A 134 -0.49 -4.28 3.74
C ALA A 134 -0.29 -2.79 4.06
N ILE A 135 0.40 -2.07 3.18
CA ILE A 135 0.56 -0.61 3.22
C ILE A 135 -0.27 0.02 2.10
N PRO A 136 -1.29 0.83 2.41
CA PRO A 136 -2.11 1.48 1.39
C PRO A 136 -1.36 2.62 0.68
N GLY A 137 -1.70 2.85 -0.59
CA GLY A 137 -1.22 4.00 -1.36
C GLY A 137 -0.32 3.67 -2.56
N LEU A 138 -0.04 2.41 -2.84
CA LEU A 138 0.73 2.01 -4.03
C LEU A 138 -0.19 1.87 -5.25
N PHE A 139 -0.39 2.95 -5.99
CA PHE A 139 -1.18 2.95 -7.23
C PHE A 139 -0.29 2.80 -8.48
N PRO A 140 -0.81 2.16 -9.55
CA PRO A 140 -0.10 2.08 -10.82
C PRO A 140 0.03 3.46 -11.48
N ALA A 141 1.08 3.65 -12.28
CA ALA A 141 1.39 4.95 -12.91
C ALA A 141 0.30 5.49 -13.87
N ASN A 142 -0.63 4.64 -14.32
CA ASN A 142 -1.78 5.05 -15.12
C ASN A 142 -2.99 5.48 -14.27
N GLN A 143 -2.87 5.48 -12.94
CA GLN A 143 -3.87 5.98 -11.99
C GLN A 143 -3.17 6.86 -10.92
N PRO A 144 -2.45 7.91 -11.31
CA PRO A 144 -1.80 8.80 -10.36
C PRO A 144 -2.86 9.57 -9.56
N MET A 145 -2.51 9.97 -8.33
CA MET A 145 -3.29 10.94 -7.59
C MET A 145 -3.27 12.28 -8.36
N GLU A 146 -4.45 12.83 -8.63
CA GLU A 146 -4.56 14.14 -9.26
C GLU A 146 -4.13 15.25 -8.29
N VAL A 147 -3.15 16.05 -8.71
CA VAL A 147 -2.61 17.19 -7.98
C VAL A 147 -2.56 18.40 -8.91
N SER A 148 -2.98 19.57 -8.43
CA SER A 148 -3.05 20.80 -9.25
C SER A 148 -1.70 21.47 -9.49
N ASP A 149 -0.77 21.35 -8.53
CA ASP A 149 0.56 21.95 -8.57
C ASP A 149 1.56 20.97 -7.92
N PRO A 150 2.61 20.54 -8.64
CA PRO A 150 3.55 19.53 -8.14
C PRO A 150 4.37 19.98 -6.91
N GLU A 151 4.43 21.28 -6.63
CA GLU A 151 5.15 21.82 -5.46
C GLU A 151 4.29 21.88 -4.19
N ASP A 152 3.00 21.58 -4.30
CA ASP A 152 2.05 21.64 -3.20
C ASP A 152 1.96 20.30 -2.45
N MET A 153 1.82 20.35 -1.12
CA MET A 153 1.49 19.17 -0.32
C MET A 153 -0.03 19.08 -0.14
N VAL A 154 -0.63 17.97 -0.57
CA VAL A 154 -2.08 17.80 -0.62
C VAL A 154 -2.56 16.68 0.30
N LEU A 155 -3.51 16.99 1.18
CA LEU A 155 -4.36 16.02 1.87
C LEU A 155 -5.74 16.08 1.23
N LYS A 156 -6.18 14.98 0.63
CA LYS A 156 -7.43 14.90 -0.13
C LYS A 156 -8.31 13.76 0.35
N ASN A 157 -9.60 14.04 0.47
CA ASN A 157 -10.64 13.04 0.61
C ASN A 157 -11.78 13.41 -0.34
N ASP A 158 -11.72 12.88 -1.56
CA ASP A 158 -12.66 13.16 -2.64
C ASP A 158 -12.79 14.68 -2.93
N SER A 159 -13.90 15.31 -2.58
CA SER A 159 -14.14 16.75 -2.81
C SER A 159 -13.52 17.69 -1.80
N VAL A 160 -12.96 17.17 -0.69
CA VAL A 160 -12.32 17.97 0.36
C VAL A 160 -10.81 17.90 0.23
N GLU A 161 -10.17 19.06 0.20
CA GLU A 161 -8.72 19.20 0.05
C GLU A 161 -8.15 20.22 1.04
N ILE A 162 -7.02 19.87 1.64
CA ILE A 162 -6.15 20.77 2.40
C ILE A 162 -4.81 20.79 1.67
N ILE A 163 -4.40 21.98 1.22
CA ILE A 163 -3.22 22.18 0.38
C ILE A 163 -2.28 23.15 1.07
N LEU A 164 -1.07 22.69 1.37
CA LEU A 164 0.03 23.54 1.83
C LEU A 164 0.88 23.93 0.61
N LYS A 165 0.87 25.22 0.28
CA LYS A 165 1.60 25.75 -0.85
C LYS A 165 3.04 26.10 -0.47
N LYS A 166 3.97 25.92 -1.41
CA LYS A 166 5.38 26.31 -1.25
C LYS A 166 5.58 27.78 -0.89
N ASN A 167 4.67 28.67 -1.32
CA ASN A 167 4.68 30.09 -0.98
C ASN A 167 4.21 30.42 0.45
N GLY A 168 4.00 29.40 1.30
CA GLY A 168 3.59 29.55 2.69
C GLY A 168 2.07 29.72 2.89
N LYS A 169 1.27 29.64 1.83
CA LYS A 169 -0.20 29.74 1.93
C LYS A 169 -0.83 28.37 2.21
N LEU A 170 -1.86 28.38 3.04
CA LEU A 170 -2.75 27.24 3.26
C LEU A 170 -4.05 27.47 2.47
N LYS A 171 -4.46 26.49 1.67
CA LYS A 171 -5.77 26.48 1.00
C LYS A 171 -6.57 25.30 1.56
N ILE A 172 -7.81 25.58 1.99
CA ILE A 172 -8.79 24.58 2.38
C ILE A 172 -9.97 24.75 1.44
N SER A 173 -10.37 23.69 0.76
CA SER A 173 -11.52 23.68 -0.13
C SER A 173 -12.36 22.44 0.08
N ASN A 174 -13.66 22.59 -0.12
CA ASN A 174 -14.62 21.50 -0.19
C ASN A 174 -15.51 21.75 -1.43
N GLY A 175 -16.18 20.70 -1.91
CA GLY A 175 -17.10 20.82 -3.05
C GLY A 175 -18.35 21.68 -2.79
N SER A 176 -18.61 22.05 -1.54
CA SER A 176 -19.82 22.73 -1.07
C SER A 176 -19.43 23.93 -0.22
N ASN A 177 -19.93 25.14 -0.49
CA ASN A 177 -19.53 26.42 0.16
C ASN A 177 -19.71 26.52 1.70
N GLU A 178 -19.86 25.43 2.46
CA GLU A 178 -20.17 25.41 3.89
C GLU A 178 -19.17 26.17 4.77
N LEU A 179 -17.86 26.10 4.47
CA LEU A 179 -16.87 26.86 5.26
C LEU A 179 -16.88 28.36 4.93
N ILE A 180 -17.12 28.72 3.66
CA ILE A 180 -17.30 30.12 3.27
C ILE A 180 -18.58 30.67 3.89
N ALA A 181 -19.68 29.90 3.90
CA ALA A 181 -20.92 30.30 4.54
C ALA A 181 -20.75 30.54 6.04
N ALA A 182 -20.08 29.63 6.77
CA ALA A 182 -19.80 29.81 8.20
C ALA A 182 -18.86 31.00 8.49
N LEU A 183 -17.87 31.24 7.62
CA LEU A 183 -16.99 32.42 7.74
C LEU A 183 -17.71 33.72 7.38
N VAL A 184 -18.65 33.69 6.44
CA VAL A 184 -19.51 34.82 6.10
C VAL A 184 -20.45 35.11 7.27
N GLU A 185 -21.10 34.11 7.84
CA GLU A 185 -21.94 34.27 9.04
C GLU A 185 -21.13 34.83 10.23
N LEU A 186 -19.91 34.32 10.46
CA LEU A 186 -19.03 34.85 11.49
C LEU A 186 -18.64 36.32 11.20
N ALA A 187 -18.27 36.64 9.96
CA ALA A 187 -17.90 37.99 9.56
C ALA A 187 -19.09 38.97 9.67
N GLU A 188 -20.30 38.52 9.33
CA GLU A 188 -21.55 39.26 9.51
C GLU A 188 -21.88 39.48 10.99
N ALA A 189 -21.74 38.44 11.83
CA ALA A 189 -21.92 38.56 13.27
C ALA A 189 -20.95 39.58 13.89
N VAL A 190 -19.66 39.52 13.52
CA VAL A 190 -18.65 40.49 13.98
C VAL A 190 -18.97 41.90 13.51
N LYS A 191 -19.43 42.09 12.27
CA LYS A 191 -19.89 43.40 11.76
C LYS A 191 -21.07 43.94 12.57
N ASN A 192 -22.04 43.09 12.89
CA ASN A 192 -23.25 43.49 13.62
C ASN A 192 -22.94 43.90 15.06
N GLU A 193 -22.06 43.18 15.77
CA GLU A 193 -21.63 43.58 17.12
C GLU A 193 -20.82 44.89 17.11
N HIS A 194 -19.91 45.07 16.16
CA HIS A 194 -19.17 46.33 16.01
C HIS A 194 -20.10 47.50 15.64
N GLY A 195 -21.09 47.27 14.78
CA GLY A 195 -22.09 48.26 14.38
C GLY A 195 -22.99 48.70 15.54
N ALA A 196 -23.41 47.75 16.39
CA ALA A 196 -24.18 48.03 17.60
C ALA A 196 -23.38 48.86 18.62
N ALA A 197 -22.09 48.53 18.81
CA ALA A 197 -21.19 49.29 19.69
C ALA A 197 -20.97 50.73 19.17
N ALA A 198 -20.79 50.91 17.86
CA ALA A 198 -20.65 52.23 17.23
C ALA A 198 -21.92 53.09 17.35
N ALA A 199 -23.10 52.48 17.18
CA ALA A 199 -24.39 53.17 17.31
C ALA A 199 -24.69 53.62 18.76
N ALA A 200 -24.30 52.82 19.75
CA ALA A 200 -24.44 53.18 21.17
C ALA A 200 -23.55 54.38 21.54
N TYR A 201 -22.31 54.41 21.06
CA TYR A 201 -21.39 55.53 21.28
C TYR A 201 -21.85 56.84 20.61
N GLY A 202 -22.44 56.76 19.41
CA GLY A 202 -22.99 57.92 18.70
C GLY A 202 -24.16 58.58 19.44
N LYS A 203 -25.05 57.78 20.05
CA LYS A 203 -26.17 58.30 20.86
C LYS A 203 -25.69 59.00 22.13
N ILE A 204 -24.67 58.47 22.81
CA ILE A 204 -24.15 59.09 24.05
C ILE A 204 -23.55 60.48 23.78
N ARG A 205 -22.92 60.70 22.60
CA ARG A 205 -22.38 62.00 22.20
C ARG A 205 -23.42 63.05 21.79
N SER A 206 -24.63 62.66 21.40
CA SER A 206 -25.71 63.62 21.10
C SER A 206 -26.48 64.09 22.34
N PHE A 207 -26.17 63.54 23.52
CA PHE A 207 -26.77 63.91 24.81
C PHE A 207 -25.82 64.71 25.73
N ALA A 208 -24.60 65.02 25.29
CA ALA A 208 -23.64 65.90 25.97
C ALA A 208 -23.42 67.17 25.15
#